data_AF-A0A0C3DKJ3-F1
#
_entry.id   AF-A0A0C3DKJ3-F1
#
_cell.length_a   1.000
_cell.length_b   1.000
_cell.length_c   1.000
_cell.angle_alpha   90.00
_cell.angle_beta   90.00
_cell.angle_gamma   90.00
#
_symmetry.space_group_name_H-M   'P 1'
#
loop_
_entity.id
_entity.type
_entity.pdbx_description
1 polymer ?
#
loop_
_entity_poly.entity_id
_entity_poly.type
_entity_poly.pdbx_seq_one_letter_code
_entity_poly.pdbx_strand_id
1 'polypeptide(L)'
;MSNSRVNPPEQSYIAKSRPKTHLINKSTLVLIAVFSLGTMWFVAPTKLMLIQLIEQSASPQISLAFLNQLYKFDPENRDIVKKIADKYIELGQLDDASRLLETMLIDNNGERDWQATESYLSVLLASYYKATPEQQLQAEEKLTAFFDLIDAIPDDALARRFADAAIGFNLPLKGLDYLYSHVASDVTDYDELISLALQGENYDSALTLSKEAFQHSEDMPHANDLFDVFAAVNQPQLSKEFIEQYQAPSPIPLIT
;
A
#
# COMPACT_ATOMS: atom_id res chain seq x y z
N MET A 1 115.41 31.95 -25.30
CA MET A 1 114.09 32.27 -25.91
C MET A 1 113.30 30.99 -26.05
N SER A 2 112.22 30.81 -25.29
CA SER A 2 110.93 30.28 -25.76
C SER A 2 109.99 30.10 -24.57
N ASN A 3 108.78 30.64 -24.71
CA ASN A 3 107.65 30.53 -23.80
C ASN A 3 107.18 29.07 -23.68
N SER A 4 106.51 28.75 -22.56
CA SER A 4 105.15 28.17 -22.60
C SER A 4 104.45 28.26 -21.24
N ARG A 5 103.26 28.86 -21.28
CA ARG A 5 102.21 28.91 -20.25
C ARG A 5 101.41 27.59 -20.24
N VAL A 6 100.39 27.56 -19.36
CA VAL A 6 99.11 26.80 -19.40
C VAL A 6 99.13 25.52 -18.54
N ASN A 7 98.13 25.13 -17.73
CA ASN A 7 97.01 25.70 -16.94
C ASN A 7 96.45 24.49 -16.11
N PRO A 8 95.48 24.66 -15.16
CA PRO A 8 95.17 23.70 -14.10
C PRO A 8 94.23 22.54 -14.52
N PRO A 9 94.03 21.50 -13.67
CA PRO A 9 93.24 20.32 -14.03
C PRO A 9 91.72 20.60 -14.06
N GLU A 10 91.05 20.06 -15.08
CA GLU A 10 89.59 20.07 -15.26
C GLU A 10 88.89 19.20 -14.21
N GLN A 11 87.82 19.75 -13.62
CA GLN A 11 86.86 19.03 -12.78
C GLN A 11 85.90 18.23 -13.65
N SER A 12 85.80 16.92 -13.41
CA SER A 12 84.83 16.03 -14.06
C SER A 12 83.43 16.16 -13.44
N TYR A 13 82.45 16.58 -14.23
CA TYR A 13 81.02 16.57 -13.87
C TYR A 13 80.41 15.18 -14.07
N ILE A 14 79.77 14.61 -13.04
CA ILE A 14 79.00 13.35 -13.14
C ILE A 14 77.54 13.68 -13.51
N ALA A 15 77.08 13.23 -14.67
CA ALA A 15 75.70 13.36 -15.12
C ALA A 15 74.79 12.25 -14.54
N LYS A 16 73.65 12.64 -13.97
CA LYS A 16 72.64 11.76 -13.35
C LYS A 16 71.68 11.20 -14.41
N SER A 17 71.65 9.88 -14.61
CA SER A 17 70.76 9.23 -15.60
C SER A 17 69.30 9.14 -15.11
N ARG A 18 68.34 9.38 -16.01
CA ARG A 18 66.89 9.25 -15.75
C ARG A 18 66.40 7.84 -16.13
N PRO A 19 65.48 7.20 -15.36
CA PRO A 19 64.99 5.87 -15.67
C PRO A 19 64.08 5.90 -16.90
N LYS A 20 64.32 4.97 -17.84
CA LYS A 20 63.49 4.76 -19.03
C LYS A 20 62.27 3.91 -18.64
N THR A 21 61.07 4.44 -18.82
CA THR A 21 59.81 3.72 -18.65
C THR A 21 59.57 2.82 -19.87
N HIS A 22 59.54 1.50 -19.65
CA HIS A 22 59.12 0.55 -20.69
C HIS A 22 57.60 0.58 -20.80
N LEU A 23 57.09 1.01 -21.97
CA LEU A 23 55.68 0.95 -22.31
C LEU A 23 55.27 -0.51 -22.54
N ILE A 24 54.23 -0.95 -21.83
CA ILE A 24 53.69 -2.31 -21.87
C ILE A 24 53.25 -2.66 -23.30
N ASN A 25 53.49 -3.91 -23.73
CA ASN A 25 53.18 -4.40 -25.07
C ASN A 25 51.67 -4.34 -25.37
N LYS A 26 51.28 -3.91 -26.58
CA LYS A 26 49.87 -3.72 -26.98
C LYS A 26 49.03 -5.00 -26.83
N SER A 27 49.63 -6.17 -27.05
CA SER A 27 48.96 -7.46 -26.87
C SER A 27 48.67 -7.78 -25.40
N THR A 28 49.55 -7.38 -24.47
CA THR A 28 49.34 -7.52 -23.03
C THR A 28 48.18 -6.65 -22.55
N LEU A 29 48.03 -5.46 -23.14
CA LEU A 29 46.94 -4.54 -22.80
C LEU A 29 45.57 -5.07 -23.26
N VAL A 30 45.50 -5.68 -24.44
CA VAL A 30 44.29 -6.37 -24.93
C VAL A 30 43.96 -7.59 -24.07
N LEU A 31 44.96 -8.37 -23.68
CA LEU A 31 44.76 -9.56 -22.86
C LEU A 31 44.23 -9.21 -21.47
N ILE A 32 44.74 -8.13 -20.85
CA ILE A 32 44.22 -7.62 -19.58
C ILE A 32 42.77 -7.14 -19.75
N ALA A 33 42.46 -6.39 -20.81
CA ALA A 33 41.10 -5.89 -21.05
C ALA A 33 40.08 -7.02 -21.24
N VAL A 34 40.42 -8.05 -22.02
CA VAL A 34 39.56 -9.23 -22.22
C VAL A 34 39.42 -10.04 -20.94
N PHE A 35 40.49 -10.16 -20.14
CA PHE A 35 40.42 -10.83 -18.84
C PHE A 35 39.53 -10.07 -17.85
N SER A 36 39.62 -8.73 -17.81
CA SER A 36 38.76 -7.88 -16.98
C SER A 36 37.29 -7.92 -17.40
N LEU A 37 37.01 -8.00 -18.70
CA LEU A 37 35.63 -8.14 -19.22
C LEU A 37 35.08 -9.55 -18.96
N GLY A 38 35.91 -10.58 -19.07
CA GLY A 38 35.54 -11.97 -18.76
C GLY A 38 35.25 -12.20 -17.27
N THR A 39 36.04 -11.59 -16.38
CA THR A 39 35.77 -11.66 -14.93
C THR A 39 34.50 -10.92 -14.55
N MET A 40 34.18 -9.80 -15.21
CA MET A 40 32.94 -9.06 -14.97
C MET A 40 31.68 -9.86 -15.38
N TRP A 41 31.76 -10.66 -16.45
CA TRP A 41 30.68 -11.57 -16.85
C TRP A 41 30.56 -12.80 -15.94
N PHE A 42 31.68 -13.29 -15.40
CA PHE A 42 31.71 -14.47 -14.52
C PHE A 42 31.25 -14.18 -13.08
N VAL A 43 31.45 -12.95 -12.60
CA VAL A 43 31.02 -12.51 -11.26
C VAL A 43 29.58 -11.98 -11.27
N ALA A 44 28.94 -11.86 -12.44
CA ALA A 44 27.52 -11.52 -12.52
C ALA A 44 26.68 -12.69 -11.95
N PRO A 45 25.95 -12.48 -10.85
CA PRO A 45 25.20 -13.55 -10.21
C PRO A 45 24.07 -14.02 -11.15
N THR A 46 24.01 -15.33 -11.39
CA THR A 46 22.99 -15.94 -12.25
C THR A 46 21.65 -16.01 -11.53
N LYS A 47 20.52 -15.92 -12.26
CA LYS A 47 19.15 -16.02 -11.71
C LYS A 47 18.94 -17.21 -10.75
N LEU A 48 19.67 -18.31 -10.92
CA LEU A 48 19.59 -19.51 -10.06
C LEU A 48 20.31 -19.34 -8.71
N MET A 49 21.55 -18.83 -8.71
CA MET A 49 22.28 -18.50 -7.46
C MET A 49 21.52 -17.46 -6.65
N LEU A 50 20.87 -16.58 -7.41
CA LEU A 50 20.00 -15.55 -6.95
C LEU A 50 18.76 -16.12 -6.20
N ILE A 51 18.01 -17.04 -6.81
CA ILE A 51 16.88 -17.76 -6.17
C ILE A 51 17.33 -18.58 -4.94
N GLN A 52 18.48 -19.26 -5.04
CA GLN A 52 19.05 -20.03 -3.92
C GLN A 52 19.37 -19.18 -2.70
N LEU A 53 19.84 -17.94 -2.91
CA LEU A 53 20.12 -17.02 -1.82
C LEU A 53 18.85 -16.50 -1.15
N ILE A 54 17.75 -16.28 -1.89
CA ILE A 54 16.45 -15.95 -1.27
C ILE A 54 15.97 -17.07 -0.36
N GLU A 55 16.07 -18.32 -0.81
CA GLU A 55 15.63 -19.50 -0.06
C GLU A 55 16.53 -19.78 1.16
N GLN A 56 17.81 -19.39 1.11
CA GLN A 56 18.77 -19.58 2.22
C GLN A 56 18.95 -18.38 3.16
N SER A 57 18.69 -17.15 2.72
CA SER A 57 18.97 -15.96 3.54
C SER A 57 17.80 -15.61 4.45
N ALA A 58 17.92 -15.97 5.73
CA ALA A 58 16.99 -15.56 6.79
C ALA A 58 17.06 -14.06 7.16
N SER A 59 17.88 -13.25 6.46
CA SER A 59 18.04 -11.82 6.71
C SER A 59 17.19 -11.02 5.70
N PRO A 60 16.17 -10.26 6.17
CA PRO A 60 15.30 -9.48 5.29
C PRO A 60 16.05 -8.45 4.42
N GLN A 61 17.19 -7.93 4.90
CA GLN A 61 18.01 -6.98 4.16
C GLN A 61 18.69 -7.61 2.92
N ILE A 62 19.13 -8.86 3.02
CA ILE A 62 19.77 -9.58 1.90
C ILE A 62 18.72 -9.91 0.85
N SER A 63 17.56 -10.42 1.27
CA SER A 63 16.41 -10.66 0.41
C SER A 63 15.91 -9.39 -0.29
N LEU A 64 15.94 -8.24 0.39
CA LEU A 64 15.59 -6.97 -0.23
C LEU A 64 16.61 -6.52 -1.29
N ALA A 65 17.91 -6.57 -1.00
CA ALA A 65 18.95 -6.19 -1.96
C ALA A 65 18.88 -7.04 -3.23
N PHE A 66 18.56 -8.32 -3.04
CA PHE A 66 18.29 -9.27 -4.08
C PHE A 66 17.10 -8.87 -4.98
N LEU A 67 15.93 -8.65 -4.35
CA LEU A 67 14.71 -8.34 -5.06
C LEU A 67 14.85 -7.01 -5.82
N ASN A 68 15.53 -6.03 -5.24
CA ASN A 68 15.88 -4.78 -5.91
C ASN A 68 16.74 -4.98 -7.16
N GLN A 69 17.61 -5.99 -7.17
CA GLN A 69 18.38 -6.33 -8.36
C GLN A 69 17.50 -6.95 -9.44
N LEU A 70 16.54 -7.81 -9.08
CA LEU A 70 15.55 -8.34 -10.03
C LEU A 70 14.64 -7.24 -10.59
N TYR A 71 14.17 -6.33 -9.73
CA TYR A 71 13.32 -5.19 -10.11
C TYR A 71 13.98 -4.30 -11.16
N LYS A 72 15.32 -4.12 -11.12
CA LYS A 72 16.04 -3.37 -12.17
C LYS A 72 15.95 -4.02 -13.55
N PHE A 73 15.81 -5.35 -13.62
CA PHE A 73 15.72 -6.08 -14.88
C PHE A 73 14.28 -6.20 -15.37
N ASP A 74 13.31 -6.23 -14.45
CA ASP A 74 11.89 -6.40 -14.75
C ASP A 74 11.04 -5.56 -13.78
N PRO A 75 10.95 -4.23 -14.01
CA PRO A 75 10.26 -3.30 -13.10
C PRO A 75 8.73 -3.48 -13.07
N GLU A 76 8.16 -4.03 -14.13
CA GLU A 76 6.70 -4.21 -14.26
C GLU A 76 6.22 -5.52 -13.63
N ASN A 77 7.15 -6.33 -13.11
CA ASN A 77 6.83 -7.59 -12.46
C ASN A 77 6.20 -7.37 -11.09
N ARG A 78 4.87 -7.43 -11.05
CA ARG A 78 4.08 -7.17 -9.84
C ARG A 78 4.41 -8.14 -8.70
N ASP A 79 4.78 -9.38 -8.98
CA ASP A 79 5.21 -10.34 -7.95
C ASP A 79 6.52 -9.90 -7.28
N ILE A 80 7.47 -9.36 -8.05
CA ILE A 80 8.71 -8.81 -7.51
C ILE A 80 8.40 -7.57 -6.67
N VAL A 81 7.58 -6.63 -7.18
CA VAL A 81 7.23 -5.40 -6.46
C VAL A 81 6.55 -5.72 -5.13
N LYS A 82 5.61 -6.66 -5.12
CA LYS A 82 4.92 -7.11 -3.90
C LYS A 82 5.90 -7.69 -2.88
N LYS A 83 6.80 -8.57 -3.30
CA LYS A 83 7.83 -9.14 -2.41
C LYS A 83 8.76 -8.06 -1.84
N ILE A 84 9.09 -7.03 -2.62
CA ILE A 84 9.88 -5.90 -2.14
C ILE A 84 9.10 -5.13 -1.07
N ALA A 85 7.82 -4.83 -1.32
CA ALA A 85 6.96 -4.17 -0.34
C ALA A 85 6.86 -4.98 0.96
N ASP A 86 6.63 -6.29 0.88
CA ASP A 86 6.60 -7.19 2.05
C ASP A 86 7.91 -7.11 2.85
N LYS A 87 9.07 -7.08 2.17
CA LYS A 87 10.37 -6.92 2.83
C LYS A 87 10.54 -5.55 3.47
N TYR A 88 10.05 -4.49 2.85
CA TYR A 88 10.03 -3.17 3.48
C TYR A 88 9.17 -3.15 4.73
N ILE A 89 8.01 -3.83 4.74
CA ILE A 89 7.15 -3.97 5.92
C ILE A 89 7.89 -4.72 7.04
N GLU A 90 8.50 -5.88 6.74
CA GLU A 90 9.29 -6.66 7.70
C GLU A 90 10.44 -5.84 8.33
N LEU A 91 11.04 -4.94 7.56
CA LEU A 91 12.13 -4.06 7.98
C LEU A 91 11.65 -2.80 8.71
N GLY A 92 10.33 -2.57 8.80
CA GLY A 92 9.75 -1.37 9.38
C GLY A 92 9.87 -0.12 8.51
N GLN A 93 10.23 -0.27 7.23
CA GLN A 93 10.39 0.81 6.24
C GLN A 93 9.05 1.10 5.56
N LEU A 94 8.08 1.61 6.34
CA LEU A 94 6.69 1.75 5.90
C LEU A 94 6.48 2.77 4.77
N ASP A 95 7.29 3.82 4.70
CA ASP A 95 7.25 4.80 3.60
C ASP A 95 7.69 4.21 2.25
N ASP A 96 8.63 3.26 2.28
CA ASP A 96 9.07 2.56 1.08
C ASP A 96 8.02 1.53 0.63
N ALA A 97 7.45 0.80 1.60
CA ALA A 97 6.38 -0.16 1.34
C ALA A 97 5.12 0.53 0.77
N SER A 98 4.67 1.63 1.38
CA SER A 98 3.48 2.36 0.93
C SER A 98 3.63 2.87 -0.50
N ARG A 99 4.76 3.48 -0.85
CA ARG A 99 5.00 3.96 -2.23
C ARG A 99 4.94 2.85 -3.28
N LEU A 100 5.47 1.67 -2.97
CA LEU A 100 5.40 0.54 -3.90
C LEU A 100 4.01 -0.07 -3.98
N LEU A 101 3.30 -0.17 -2.87
CA LEU A 101 1.93 -0.70 -2.86
C LEU A 101 0.94 0.26 -3.55
N GLU A 102 1.17 1.57 -3.45
CA GLU A 102 0.37 2.59 -4.14
C GLU A 102 0.39 2.40 -5.67
N THR A 103 1.54 2.06 -6.26
CA THR A 103 1.63 1.78 -7.70
C THR A 103 0.95 0.46 -8.10
N MET A 104 0.58 -0.36 -7.12
CA MET A 104 -0.06 -1.65 -7.31
C MET A 104 -1.56 -1.62 -7.01
N LEU A 105 -2.17 -0.49 -6.66
CA LEU A 105 -3.60 -0.46 -6.33
C LEU A 105 -4.49 -0.87 -7.52
N ILE A 106 -4.02 -0.61 -8.74
CA ILE A 106 -4.68 -0.98 -9.99
C ILE A 106 -3.82 -2.00 -10.72
N ASP A 107 -4.45 -3.04 -11.26
CA ASP A 107 -3.82 -4.09 -12.03
C ASP A 107 -3.62 -3.69 -13.50
N ASN A 108 -3.01 -4.59 -14.27
CA ASN A 108 -2.73 -4.33 -15.69
C ASN A 108 -4.00 -4.26 -16.57
N ASN A 109 -5.14 -4.70 -16.06
CA ASN A 109 -6.44 -4.63 -16.73
C ASN A 109 -7.21 -3.35 -16.38
N GLY A 110 -6.68 -2.52 -15.47
CA GLY A 110 -7.35 -1.34 -14.97
C GLY A 110 -8.34 -1.64 -13.83
N GLU A 111 -8.33 -2.87 -13.31
CA GLU A 111 -9.16 -3.28 -12.18
C GLU A 111 -8.41 -3.08 -10.86
N ARG A 112 -9.14 -2.91 -9.76
CA ARG A 112 -8.52 -2.76 -8.45
C ARG A 112 -7.93 -4.08 -7.97
N ASP A 113 -6.66 -4.04 -7.58
CA ASP A 113 -6.00 -5.16 -6.93
C ASP A 113 -6.31 -5.13 -5.44
N TRP A 114 -7.33 -5.90 -5.03
CA TRP A 114 -7.81 -5.89 -3.64
C TRP A 114 -6.76 -6.38 -2.63
N GLN A 115 -5.86 -7.27 -3.03
CA GLN A 115 -4.80 -7.74 -2.15
C GLN A 115 -3.73 -6.66 -1.91
N ALA A 116 -3.33 -5.95 -2.96
CA ALA A 116 -2.44 -4.80 -2.82
C ALA A 116 -3.12 -3.67 -2.04
N THR A 117 -4.41 -3.43 -2.30
CA THR A 117 -5.23 -2.42 -1.61
C THR A 117 -5.33 -2.69 -0.11
N GLU A 118 -5.56 -3.94 0.29
CA GLU A 118 -5.57 -4.35 1.70
C GLU A 118 -4.20 -4.16 2.37
N SER A 119 -3.13 -4.56 1.67
CA SER A 119 -1.76 -4.40 2.18
C SER A 119 -1.41 -2.93 2.35
N TYR A 120 -1.84 -2.08 1.41
CA TYR A 120 -1.65 -0.64 1.47
C TYR A 120 -2.37 -0.02 2.66
N LEU A 121 -3.66 -0.37 2.89
CA LEU A 121 -4.39 0.05 4.09
C LEU A 121 -3.62 -0.31 5.36
N SER A 122 -3.17 -1.57 5.46
CA SER A 122 -2.43 -2.07 6.62
C SER A 122 -1.15 -1.28 6.88
N VAL A 123 -0.42 -0.89 5.82
CA VAL A 123 0.77 -0.05 5.93
C VAL A 123 0.42 1.37 6.37
N LEU A 124 -0.63 1.98 5.81
CA LEU A 124 -1.04 3.32 6.20
C LEU A 124 -1.45 3.38 7.67
N LEU A 125 -2.23 2.40 8.15
CA LEU A 125 -2.60 2.26 9.55
C LEU A 125 -1.37 2.07 10.43
N ALA A 126 -0.45 1.18 10.05
CA ALA A 126 0.79 0.97 10.79
C ALA A 126 1.66 2.23 10.85
N SER A 127 1.70 3.03 9.78
CA SER A 127 2.39 4.31 9.74
C SER A 127 1.75 5.31 10.70
N TYR A 128 0.43 5.41 10.72
CA TYR A 128 -0.30 6.29 11.66
C TYR A 128 -0.02 5.93 13.12
N TYR A 129 -0.10 4.65 13.49
CA TYR A 129 0.14 4.23 14.88
C TYR A 129 1.59 4.36 15.35
N LYS A 130 2.55 4.38 14.43
CA LYS A 130 3.99 4.57 14.74
C LYS A 130 4.44 6.03 14.64
N ALA A 131 3.61 6.90 14.07
CA ALA A 131 3.93 8.31 13.84
C ALA A 131 3.99 9.11 15.16
N THR A 132 4.80 10.17 15.18
CA THR A 132 4.71 11.18 16.25
C THR A 132 3.40 11.97 16.12
N PRO A 133 2.93 12.68 17.17
CA PRO A 133 1.71 13.48 17.09
C PRO A 133 1.69 14.47 15.91
N GLU A 134 2.84 15.04 15.57
CA GLU A 134 2.96 15.96 14.42
C GLU A 134 2.81 15.24 13.07
N GLN A 135 3.23 13.98 12.99
CA GLN A 135 3.17 13.15 11.78
C GLN A 135 1.82 12.45 11.61
N GLN A 136 1.08 12.22 12.70
CA GLN A 136 -0.24 11.58 12.68
C GLN A 136 -1.23 12.33 11.81
N LEU A 137 -1.19 13.67 11.83
CA LEU A 137 -2.10 14.49 11.03
C LEU A 137 -1.90 14.26 9.52
N GLN A 138 -0.65 14.14 9.07
CA GLN A 138 -0.35 13.81 7.67
C GLN A 138 -0.71 12.36 7.31
N ALA A 139 -0.54 11.43 8.25
CA ALA A 139 -0.92 10.03 8.04
C ALA A 139 -2.45 9.86 7.98
N GLU A 140 -3.19 10.61 8.79
CA GLU A 140 -4.65 10.69 8.77
C GLU A 140 -5.16 11.28 7.46
N GLU A 141 -4.59 12.39 6.99
CA GLU A 141 -4.94 12.95 5.67
C GLU A 141 -4.76 11.93 4.53
N LYS A 142 -3.66 11.16 4.55
CA LYS A 142 -3.43 10.09 3.57
C LYS A 142 -4.44 8.95 3.68
N LEU A 143 -4.79 8.54 4.90
CA LEU A 143 -5.79 7.50 5.14
C LEU A 143 -7.17 7.93 4.63
N THR A 144 -7.61 9.15 4.98
CA THR A 144 -8.88 9.71 4.53
C THR A 144 -8.93 9.82 3.00
N ALA A 145 -7.88 10.37 2.39
CA ALA A 145 -7.79 10.44 0.93
C ALA A 145 -7.83 9.05 0.28
N PHE A 146 -7.24 8.04 0.92
CA PHE A 146 -7.28 6.67 0.43
C PHE A 146 -8.68 6.05 0.54
N PHE A 147 -9.41 6.27 1.64
CA PHE A 147 -10.81 5.84 1.76
C PHE A 147 -11.71 6.49 0.69
N ASP A 148 -11.43 7.74 0.33
CA ASP A 148 -12.17 8.45 -0.72
C ASP A 148 -11.96 7.87 -2.13
N LEU A 149 -10.89 7.12 -2.36
CA LEU A 149 -10.65 6.44 -3.64
C LEU A 149 -11.44 5.14 -3.79
N ILE A 150 -12.11 4.68 -2.75
CA ILE A 150 -12.78 3.38 -2.70
C ILE A 150 -14.27 3.63 -2.58
N ASP A 151 -15.01 3.20 -3.60
CA ASP A 151 -16.46 3.35 -3.65
C ASP A 151 -17.19 2.11 -3.13
N ALA A 152 -16.76 0.91 -3.55
CA ALA A 152 -17.38 -0.36 -3.18
C ALA A 152 -16.34 -1.47 -3.09
N ILE A 153 -16.53 -2.39 -2.14
CA ILE A 153 -15.62 -3.51 -1.86
C ILE A 153 -16.37 -4.82 -2.12
N PRO A 154 -15.97 -5.67 -3.08
CA PRO A 154 -16.73 -6.88 -3.44
C PRO A 154 -16.73 -8.00 -2.39
N ASP A 155 -15.67 -8.10 -1.59
CA ASP A 155 -15.50 -9.13 -0.58
C ASP A 155 -16.02 -8.63 0.78
N ASP A 156 -16.88 -9.41 1.43
CA ASP A 156 -17.57 -9.04 2.67
C ASP A 156 -16.59 -8.88 3.84
N ALA A 157 -15.67 -9.82 4.01
CA ALA A 157 -14.66 -9.81 5.06
C ALA A 157 -13.69 -8.63 4.88
N LEU A 158 -13.32 -8.30 3.64
CA LEU A 158 -12.52 -7.13 3.33
C LEU A 158 -13.29 -5.84 3.57
N ALA A 159 -14.56 -5.77 3.16
CA ALA A 159 -15.43 -4.63 3.41
C ALA A 159 -15.53 -4.32 4.90
N ARG A 160 -15.69 -5.35 5.74
CA ARG A 160 -15.65 -5.21 7.20
C ARG A 160 -14.37 -4.57 7.71
N ARG A 161 -13.20 -5.05 7.27
CA ARG A 161 -11.90 -4.51 7.69
C ARG A 161 -11.73 -3.04 7.30
N PHE A 162 -12.19 -2.68 6.10
CA PHE A 162 -12.15 -1.29 5.62
C PHE A 162 -13.14 -0.41 6.39
N ALA A 163 -14.33 -0.91 6.70
CA ALA A 163 -15.33 -0.20 7.48
C ALA A 163 -14.84 0.07 8.90
N ASP A 164 -14.32 -0.95 9.59
CA ASP A 164 -13.76 -0.80 10.94
C ASP A 164 -12.63 0.23 10.97
N ALA A 165 -11.77 0.22 9.94
CA ALA A 165 -10.73 1.23 9.79
C ALA A 165 -11.36 2.63 9.60
N ALA A 166 -12.24 2.83 8.64
CA ALA A 166 -12.88 4.13 8.39
C ALA A 166 -13.62 4.68 9.62
N ILE A 167 -14.38 3.84 10.32
CA ILE A 167 -15.07 4.18 11.57
C ILE A 167 -14.07 4.60 12.65
N GLY A 168 -12.94 3.88 12.78
CA GLY A 168 -11.85 4.24 13.69
C GLY A 168 -11.24 5.62 13.42
N PHE A 169 -11.38 6.15 12.21
CA PHE A 169 -10.98 7.50 11.81
C PHE A 169 -12.16 8.48 11.72
N ASN A 170 -13.27 8.19 12.42
CA ASN A 170 -14.45 9.04 12.49
C ASN A 170 -15.09 9.31 11.10
N LEU A 171 -15.07 8.30 10.22
CA LEU A 171 -15.73 8.31 8.91
C LEU A 171 -16.88 7.27 8.86
N PRO A 172 -17.93 7.42 9.70
CA PRO A 172 -18.99 6.42 9.81
C PRO A 172 -19.76 6.22 8.49
N LEU A 173 -19.90 7.26 7.67
CA LEU A 173 -20.56 7.15 6.35
C LEU A 173 -19.75 6.31 5.37
N LYS A 174 -18.41 6.36 5.41
CA LYS A 174 -17.58 5.46 4.60
C LYS A 174 -17.69 4.01 5.07
N GLY A 175 -17.76 3.80 6.39
CA GLY A 175 -18.05 2.49 6.96
C GLY A 175 -19.39 1.94 6.48
N LEU A 176 -20.43 2.77 6.48
CA LEU A 176 -21.74 2.43 5.93
C LEU A 176 -21.65 2.08 4.44
N ASP A 177 -21.01 2.92 3.63
CA ASP A 177 -20.89 2.71 2.18
C ASP A 177 -20.23 1.36 1.86
N TYR A 178 -19.20 0.98 2.61
CA TYR A 178 -18.53 -0.31 2.42
C TYR A 178 -19.39 -1.50 2.83
N LEU A 179 -20.20 -1.37 3.87
CA LEU A 179 -21.00 -2.47 4.42
C LEU A 179 -22.37 -2.63 3.76
N TYR A 180 -22.93 -1.57 3.17
CA TYR A 180 -24.31 -1.57 2.66
C TYR A 180 -24.59 -2.70 1.67
N SER A 181 -23.68 -2.96 0.73
CA SER A 181 -23.85 -4.05 -0.25
C SER A 181 -23.79 -5.47 0.36
N HIS A 182 -23.40 -5.57 1.62
CA HIS A 182 -23.16 -6.82 2.35
C HIS A 182 -24.15 -7.06 3.49
N VAL A 183 -25.26 -6.32 3.56
CA VAL A 183 -26.30 -6.50 4.58
C VAL A 183 -26.91 -7.91 4.60
N ALA A 184 -26.82 -8.65 3.49
CA ALA A 184 -27.28 -10.03 3.40
C ALA A 184 -26.24 -11.07 3.88
N SER A 185 -25.04 -10.62 4.26
CA SER A 185 -23.97 -11.47 4.79
C SER A 185 -23.88 -11.36 6.32
N ASP A 186 -23.06 -12.19 6.95
CA ASP A 186 -22.91 -12.21 8.41
C ASP A 186 -21.97 -11.10 8.95
N VAL A 187 -21.47 -10.17 8.11
CA VAL A 187 -20.50 -9.14 8.54
C VAL A 187 -21.12 -7.84 9.06
N THR A 188 -22.41 -7.64 8.84
CA THR A 188 -23.15 -6.44 9.27
C THR A 188 -24.65 -6.74 9.35
N ASP A 189 -25.40 -5.84 9.95
CA ASP A 189 -26.86 -5.89 10.05
C ASP A 189 -27.46 -4.48 9.88
N TYR A 190 -28.79 -4.42 9.77
CA TYR A 190 -29.48 -3.14 9.59
C TYR A 190 -29.26 -2.19 10.78
N ASP A 191 -29.20 -2.70 12.01
CA ASP A 191 -29.04 -1.88 13.22
C ASP A 191 -27.69 -1.15 13.19
N GLU A 192 -26.62 -1.84 12.80
CA GLU A 192 -25.30 -1.25 12.59
C GLU A 192 -25.34 -0.18 11.49
N LEU A 193 -25.92 -0.49 10.33
CA LEU A 193 -25.99 0.45 9.21
C LEU A 193 -26.78 1.73 9.57
N ILE A 194 -27.90 1.58 10.28
CA ILE A 194 -28.71 2.71 10.79
C ILE A 194 -27.88 3.53 11.78
N SER A 195 -27.19 2.88 12.71
CA SER A 195 -26.33 3.55 13.69
C SER A 195 -25.21 4.35 13.01
N LEU A 196 -24.56 3.79 12.00
CA LEU A 196 -23.53 4.48 11.22
C LEU A 196 -24.10 5.69 10.46
N ALA A 197 -25.30 5.55 9.87
CA ALA A 197 -25.98 6.65 9.21
C ALA A 197 -26.27 7.80 10.18
N LEU A 198 -26.78 7.49 11.38
CA LEU A 198 -27.07 8.48 12.42
C LEU A 198 -25.81 9.14 12.98
N GLN A 199 -24.73 8.38 13.19
CA GLN A 199 -23.43 8.93 13.62
C GLN A 199 -22.84 9.90 12.60
N GLY A 200 -23.07 9.64 11.32
CA GLY A 200 -22.69 10.54 10.23
C GLY A 200 -23.70 11.65 9.93
N GLU A 201 -24.73 11.83 10.77
CA GLU A 201 -25.83 12.78 10.58
C GLU A 201 -26.57 12.62 9.23
N ASN A 202 -26.49 11.43 8.61
CA ASN A 202 -27.18 11.09 7.37
C ASN A 202 -28.55 10.48 7.68
N TYR A 203 -29.47 11.34 8.06
CA TYR A 203 -30.84 11.02 8.41
C TYR A 203 -31.65 10.38 7.27
N ASP A 204 -31.35 10.73 6.02
CA ASP A 204 -32.03 10.17 4.85
C ASP A 204 -31.66 8.69 4.64
N SER A 205 -30.37 8.36 4.77
CA SER A 205 -29.91 6.96 4.76
C SER A 205 -30.45 6.19 5.96
N ALA A 206 -30.42 6.78 7.17
CA ALA A 206 -30.97 6.14 8.37
C ALA A 206 -32.45 5.78 8.18
N LEU A 207 -33.25 6.72 7.67
CA LEU A 207 -34.67 6.48 7.41
C LEU A 207 -34.92 5.42 6.35
N THR A 208 -34.12 5.41 5.28
CA THR A 208 -34.21 4.40 4.21
C THR A 208 -33.89 3.01 4.76
N LEU A 209 -32.80 2.88 5.50
CA LEU A 209 -32.37 1.64 6.13
C LEU A 209 -33.38 1.12 7.16
N SER A 210 -33.92 1.98 8.04
CA SER A 210 -34.95 1.56 9.00
C SER A 210 -36.22 1.04 8.33
N LYS A 211 -36.61 1.62 7.17
CA LYS A 211 -37.74 1.10 6.38
C LYS A 211 -37.41 -0.25 5.76
N GLU A 212 -36.22 -0.41 5.19
CA GLU A 212 -35.76 -1.68 4.62
C GLU A 212 -35.70 -2.78 5.68
N ALA A 213 -35.17 -2.46 6.87
CA ALA A 213 -35.10 -3.38 8.01
C ALA A 213 -36.49 -3.86 8.45
N PHE A 214 -37.43 -2.93 8.62
CA PHE A 214 -38.81 -3.27 8.97
C PHE A 214 -39.50 -4.09 7.87
N GLN A 215 -39.26 -3.80 6.59
CA GLN A 215 -39.80 -4.60 5.48
C GLN A 215 -39.22 -6.02 5.44
N HIS A 216 -38.01 -6.21 5.97
CA HIS A 216 -37.35 -7.50 5.99
C HIS A 216 -37.85 -8.41 7.12
N SER A 217 -38.02 -7.88 8.34
CA SER A 217 -38.42 -8.67 9.52
C SER A 217 -39.91 -8.56 9.87
N GLU A 218 -40.53 -7.44 9.53
CA GLU A 218 -41.88 -7.02 9.97
C GLU A 218 -42.10 -7.13 11.49
N ASP A 219 -41.05 -6.95 12.29
CA ASP A 219 -41.11 -7.11 13.74
C ASP A 219 -41.25 -5.78 14.51
N MET A 220 -41.66 -5.90 15.79
CA MET A 220 -41.87 -4.75 16.67
C MET A 220 -40.60 -3.98 17.02
N PRO A 221 -39.43 -4.61 17.28
CA PRO A 221 -38.17 -3.89 17.46
C PRO A 221 -37.87 -2.90 16.32
N HIS A 222 -37.83 -3.36 15.07
CA HIS A 222 -37.50 -2.49 13.93
C HIS A 222 -38.59 -1.44 13.68
N ALA A 223 -39.86 -1.73 14.00
CA ALA A 223 -40.92 -0.72 13.96
C ALA A 223 -40.66 0.42 14.97
N ASN A 224 -40.19 0.12 16.18
CA ASN A 224 -39.83 1.13 17.18
C ASN A 224 -38.62 1.94 16.76
N ASP A 225 -37.58 1.29 16.22
CA ASP A 225 -36.38 1.99 15.74
C ASP A 225 -36.72 2.96 14.60
N LEU A 226 -37.62 2.55 13.69
CA LEU A 226 -38.14 3.42 12.64
C LEU A 226 -38.92 4.62 13.23
N PHE A 227 -39.68 4.44 14.32
CA PHE A 227 -40.33 5.55 15.03
C PHE A 227 -39.33 6.52 15.65
N ASP A 228 -38.27 6.00 16.28
CA ASP A 228 -37.22 6.82 16.88
C ASP A 228 -36.49 7.64 15.82
N VAL A 229 -36.22 7.05 14.64
CA VAL A 229 -35.68 7.80 13.50
C VAL A 229 -36.67 8.85 13.01
N PHE A 230 -37.96 8.56 12.84
CA PHE A 230 -38.94 9.59 12.46
C PHE A 230 -38.98 10.77 13.43
N ALA A 231 -38.85 10.51 14.74
CA ALA A 231 -38.80 11.53 15.77
C ALA A 231 -37.51 12.36 15.68
N ALA A 232 -36.36 11.71 15.46
CA ALA A 232 -35.06 12.37 15.31
C ALA A 232 -35.00 13.29 14.08
N VAL A 233 -35.61 12.88 12.96
CA VAL A 233 -35.61 13.62 11.68
C VAL A 233 -36.76 14.64 11.60
N ASN A 234 -37.62 14.72 12.62
CA ASN A 234 -38.80 15.59 12.66
C ASN A 234 -39.71 15.42 11.42
N GLN A 235 -40.04 14.17 11.10
CA GLN A 235 -40.91 13.80 9.97
C GLN A 235 -42.27 13.26 10.47
N PRO A 236 -43.10 14.06 11.15
CA PRO A 236 -44.33 13.59 11.80
C PRO A 236 -45.37 13.08 10.80
N GLN A 237 -45.34 13.56 9.55
CA GLN A 237 -46.26 13.12 8.50
C GLN A 237 -45.94 11.68 8.05
N LEU A 238 -44.67 11.36 7.84
CA LEU A 238 -44.25 9.99 7.50
C LEU A 238 -44.49 9.02 8.66
N SER A 239 -44.24 9.47 9.90
CA SER A 239 -44.57 8.70 11.10
C SER A 239 -46.06 8.34 11.17
N LYS A 240 -46.93 9.32 10.88
CA LYS A 240 -48.37 9.12 10.86
C LYS A 240 -48.80 8.13 9.78
N GLU A 241 -48.30 8.27 8.55
CA GLU A 241 -48.58 7.36 7.44
C GLU A 241 -48.17 5.91 7.76
N PHE A 242 -47.01 5.74 8.39
CA PHE A 242 -46.54 4.43 8.85
C PHE A 242 -47.48 3.82 9.92
N ILE A 243 -47.92 4.60 10.92
CA ILE A 243 -48.89 4.13 11.92
C ILE A 243 -50.20 3.70 11.27
N GLU A 244 -50.71 4.48 10.32
CA GLU A 244 -51.96 4.17 9.62
C GLU A 244 -51.84 2.89 8.79
N GLN A 245 -50.70 2.65 8.16
CA GLN A 245 -50.41 1.42 7.44
C GLN A 245 -50.22 0.20 8.37
N TYR A 246 -49.51 0.37 9.49
CA TYR A 246 -49.24 -0.70 10.45
C TYR A 246 -50.49 -1.11 11.25
N GLN A 247 -51.37 -0.15 11.56
CA GLN A 247 -52.64 -0.40 12.26
C GLN A 247 -53.76 -0.87 11.34
N ALA A 248 -53.59 -0.84 10.02
CA ALA A 248 -54.55 -1.41 9.09
C ALA A 248 -54.52 -2.95 9.23
N PRO A 249 -55.60 -3.60 9.69
CA PRO A 249 -55.61 -5.05 9.83
C PRO A 249 -55.35 -5.69 8.47
N SER A 250 -54.34 -6.58 8.39
CA SER A 250 -54.16 -7.45 7.23
C SER A 250 -55.52 -8.07 6.86
N PRO A 251 -56.00 -7.90 5.62
CA PRO A 251 -57.28 -8.47 5.24
C PRO A 251 -57.16 -9.99 5.40
N ILE A 252 -57.83 -10.51 6.42
CA ILE A 252 -58.00 -11.95 6.60
C ILE A 252 -58.55 -12.46 5.26
N PRO A 253 -57.85 -13.35 4.54
CA PRO A 253 -58.41 -13.92 3.33
C PRO A 253 -59.67 -14.67 3.75
N LEU A 254 -60.82 -14.16 3.31
CA LEU A 254 -62.09 -14.87 3.41
C LEU A 254 -61.97 -16.11 2.54
N ILE A 255 -61.61 -17.23 3.17
CA ILE A 255 -61.76 -18.55 2.58
C ILE A 255 -63.27 -18.78 2.46
N THR A 256 -63.78 -18.69 1.24
CA THR A 256 -65.13 -19.13 0.84
C THR A 256 -65.28 -20.63 0.87
#